data_AF-A0A2X7EUA4-F1
#
_entry.id   AF-A0A2X7EUA4-F1
#
_cell.length_a   1.000
_cell.length_b   1.000
_cell.length_c   1.000
_cell.angle_alpha   90.00
_cell.angle_beta   90.00
_cell.angle_gamma   90.00
#
_symmetry.space_group_name_H-M   'P 1'
#
loop_
_entity.id
_entity.type
_entity.pdbx_description
1 polymer ?
#
loop_
_entity_poly.entity_id
_entity_poly.type
_entity_poly.pdbx_seq_one_letter_code
_entity_poly.pdbx_strand_id
1 'polypeptide(L)'
;MNIEQIFEKPLKRNINGVVKAEQTDDASAYIELDEYVITRELENHLRHFFESYVPATGPELKWFTEFGHLNRGDMLTSEQHRCHNEKKKFQRRV
;
A
#
# COMPACT_ATOMS: atom_id res chain seq x y z
N MET A 1 -31.47 -5.83 20.65
CA MET A 1 -30.35 -5.96 19.69
C MET A 1 -29.37 -4.83 19.98
N ASN A 2 -28.14 -5.14 20.36
CA ASN A 2 -27.12 -4.12 20.58
C ASN A 2 -26.44 -3.80 19.26
N ILE A 3 -26.50 -2.54 18.83
CA ILE A 3 -25.95 -2.10 17.55
C ILE A 3 -24.44 -2.36 17.44
N GLU A 4 -23.73 -2.36 18.57
CA GLU A 4 -22.29 -2.67 18.67
C GLU A 4 -21.94 -4.06 18.12
N GLN A 5 -22.87 -5.02 18.20
CA GLN A 5 -22.64 -6.40 17.76
C GLN A 5 -22.76 -6.60 16.23
N ILE A 6 -23.17 -5.56 15.50
CA ILE A 6 -23.26 -5.57 14.03
C ILE A 6 -21.90 -5.26 13.40
N PHE A 7 -21.04 -4.54 14.12
CA PHE A 7 -19.76 -4.07 13.60
C PHE A 7 -18.65 -5.07 13.89
N GLU A 8 -17.83 -5.34 12.87
CA GLU A 8 -16.64 -6.19 12.99
C GLU A 8 -15.57 -5.54 13.88
N LYS A 9 -15.48 -4.19 13.85
CA LYS A 9 -14.53 -3.40 14.64
C LYS A 9 -15.22 -2.71 15.84
N PRO A 10 -14.55 -2.58 17.01
CA PRO A 10 -15.11 -1.89 18.18
C PRO A 10 -15.43 -0.42 17.90
N LEU A 11 -16.61 0.07 18.28
CA LEU A 11 -17.03 1.46 18.03
C LEU A 11 -16.26 2.50 18.86
N LYS A 12 -15.75 2.14 20.04
CA LYS A 12 -15.06 3.05 20.98
C LYS A 12 -13.53 3.05 20.81
N ARG A 13 -13.03 2.60 19.66
CA ARG A 13 -11.59 2.57 19.36
C ARG A 13 -11.03 3.99 19.23
N ASN A 14 -9.78 4.18 19.64
CA ASN A 14 -9.08 5.46 19.48
C ASN A 14 -8.66 5.62 18.02
N ILE A 15 -9.24 6.59 17.32
CA ILE A 15 -8.97 6.86 15.91
C ILE A 15 -8.60 8.34 15.74
N ASN A 16 -7.43 8.59 15.16
CA ASN A 16 -7.08 9.90 14.67
C ASN A 16 -7.44 9.94 13.18
N GLY A 17 -8.38 10.81 12.80
CA GLY A 17 -8.74 11.00 11.38
C GLY A 17 -7.70 11.77 10.56
N VAL A 18 -6.49 11.96 11.10
CA VAL A 18 -5.43 12.79 10.52
C VAL A 18 -4.10 12.07 10.65
N VAL A 19 -3.64 11.51 9.53
CA VAL A 19 -2.28 10.96 9.41
C VAL A 19 -1.32 12.12 9.10
N LYS A 20 -0.25 12.28 9.90
CA LYS A 20 0.80 13.28 9.66
C LYS A 20 2.04 12.63 9.06
N ALA A 21 2.74 13.35 8.18
CA ALA A 21 3.95 12.86 7.52
C ALA A 21 5.13 12.69 8.50
N GLU A 22 5.15 13.45 9.59
CA GLU A 22 6.19 13.40 10.62
C GLU A 22 5.94 12.33 11.69
N GLN A 23 4.80 11.62 11.62
CA GLN A 23 4.45 10.58 12.58
C GLN A 23 5.32 9.34 12.32
N THR A 24 6.20 9.02 13.26
CA THR A 24 7.17 7.91 13.18
C THR A 24 6.66 6.61 13.79
N ASP A 25 5.47 6.63 14.40
CA ASP A 25 4.82 5.43 14.90
C ASP A 25 4.04 4.76 13.77
N ASP A 26 4.75 3.89 13.05
CA ASP A 26 4.21 3.10 11.94
C ASP A 26 2.95 2.33 12.35
N ALA A 27 2.89 1.80 13.57
CA ALA A 27 1.74 1.03 14.05
C ALA A 27 0.46 1.89 14.11
N SER A 28 0.58 3.14 14.55
CA SER A 28 -0.53 4.10 14.53
C SER A 28 -0.91 4.51 13.10
N ALA A 29 0.07 4.74 12.22
CA ALA A 29 -0.21 5.12 10.83
C ALA A 29 -0.98 4.04 10.06
N TYR A 30 -0.64 2.75 10.24
CA TYR A 30 -1.38 1.66 9.59
C TYR A 30 -2.81 1.54 10.11
N ILE A 31 -3.02 1.71 11.42
CA ILE A 31 -4.37 1.69 12.00
C ILE A 31 -5.20 2.82 11.42
N GLU A 32 -4.64 4.04 11.34
CA GLU A 32 -5.33 5.21 10.79
C GLU A 32 -5.63 5.03 9.29
N LEU A 33 -4.69 4.49 8.51
CA LEU A 33 -4.86 4.20 7.09
C LEU A 33 -5.95 3.15 6.81
N ASP A 34 -6.04 2.11 7.64
CA ASP A 34 -7.04 1.04 7.53
C ASP A 34 -8.48 1.51 7.83
N GLU A 35 -8.64 2.71 8.40
CA GLU A 35 -9.94 3.34 8.64
C GLU A 35 -10.43 4.18 7.45
N TYR A 36 -9.56 4.55 6.51
CA TYR A 36 -9.98 5.30 5.34
C TYR A 36 -10.75 4.43 4.36
N VAL A 37 -11.97 4.88 4.02
CA VAL A 37 -12.78 4.27 2.98
C VAL A 37 -12.55 5.02 1.67
N ILE A 38 -12.05 4.33 0.65
CA ILE A 38 -11.91 4.89 -0.70
C ILE A 38 -13.27 4.78 -1.40
N THR A 39 -13.83 5.91 -1.81
CA THR A 39 -15.01 5.96 -2.66
C THR A 39 -14.63 5.73 -4.12
N ARG A 40 -15.59 5.29 -4.94
CA ARG A 40 -15.38 5.09 -6.40
C ARG A 40 -14.91 6.36 -7.11
N GLU A 41 -15.42 7.52 -6.69
CA GLU A 41 -15.03 8.81 -7.27
C GLU A 41 -13.59 9.17 -6.90
N LEU A 42 -13.21 9.00 -5.62
CA LEU A 42 -11.85 9.25 -5.17
C LEU A 42 -10.86 8.31 -5.85
N GLU A 43 -11.22 7.04 -6.03
CA GLU A 43 -10.41 6.06 -6.76
C GLU A 43 -10.09 6.53 -8.18
N ASN A 44 -11.11 7.02 -8.91
CA ASN A 44 -10.91 7.54 -10.26
C ASN A 44 -9.99 8.76 -10.29
N HIS A 45 -10.12 9.66 -9.33
CA HIS A 45 -9.22 10.82 -9.21
C HIS A 45 -7.78 10.41 -8.90
N LEU A 46 -7.58 9.47 -7.97
CA LEU A 46 -6.25 8.96 -7.63
C LEU A 46 -5.61 8.23 -8.83
N ARG A 47 -6.39 7.42 -9.55
CA ARG A 47 -5.93 6.76 -10.77
C ARG A 47 -5.43 7.76 -11.81
N HIS A 48 -6.23 8.78 -12.12
CA HIS A 48 -5.85 9.81 -13.08
C HIS A 48 -4.60 10.60 -12.64
N PHE A 49 -4.52 10.90 -11.34
CA PHE A 49 -3.34 11.53 -10.76
C PHE A 49 -2.08 10.67 -10.97
N PHE A 50 -2.11 9.38 -10.60
CA PHE A 50 -0.94 8.52 -10.74
C PHE A 50 -0.58 8.20 -12.19
N GLU A 51 -1.56 8.08 -13.10
CA GLU A 51 -1.33 7.91 -14.54
C GLU A 51 -0.51 9.06 -15.15
N SER A 52 -0.72 10.29 -14.67
CA SER A 52 0.02 11.47 -15.13
C SER A 52 1.32 11.70 -14.37
N TYR A 53 1.36 11.39 -13.08
CA TYR A 53 2.51 11.64 -12.21
C TYR A 53 3.65 10.63 -12.39
N VAL A 54 3.33 9.35 -12.59
CA VAL A 54 4.33 8.28 -12.67
C VAL A 54 5.24 8.41 -13.90
N PRO A 55 4.74 8.72 -15.11
CA PRO A 55 5.62 8.97 -16.26
C PRO A 55 6.55 10.16 -16.04
N ALA A 56 6.13 11.18 -15.29
CA ALA A 56 6.89 12.39 -15.02
C ALA A 56 8.04 12.20 -14.02
N THR A 57 8.01 11.14 -13.22
CA THR A 57 8.97 10.89 -12.13
C THR A 57 10.05 9.85 -12.46
N GLY A 58 10.05 9.32 -13.69
CA GLY A 58 11.12 8.47 -14.22
C GLY A 58 10.90 6.95 -14.04
N PRO A 59 11.75 6.10 -14.65
CA PRO A 59 11.54 4.66 -14.77
C PRO A 59 11.58 3.89 -13.43
N GLU A 60 12.03 4.49 -12.34
CA GLU A 60 12.08 3.83 -11.02
C GLU A 60 10.69 3.65 -10.39
N LEU A 61 9.73 4.54 -10.64
CA LEU A 61 8.35 4.42 -10.13
C LEU A 61 7.43 3.57 -11.01
N LYS A 62 7.82 3.34 -12.28
CA LYS A 62 7.05 2.53 -13.23
C LYS A 62 6.87 1.08 -12.77
N TRP A 63 7.85 0.54 -12.03
CA TRP A 63 7.80 -0.81 -11.45
C TRP A 63 6.69 -0.99 -10.42
N PHE A 64 6.29 0.07 -9.70
CA PHE A 64 5.23 0.03 -8.70
C PHE A 64 3.83 0.02 -9.34
N THR A 65 3.67 0.56 -10.55
CA THR A 65 2.36 0.72 -11.21
C THR A 65 2.01 -0.31 -12.27
N GLU A 66 2.99 -0.93 -12.94
CA GLU A 66 2.70 -2.00 -13.92
C GLU A 66 2.16 -3.30 -13.26
N PHE A 67 2.30 -3.45 -11.94
CA PHE A 67 1.66 -4.51 -11.15
C PHE A 67 0.26 -4.13 -10.64
N GLY A 68 -0.35 -3.04 -11.12
CA GLY A 68 -1.66 -2.54 -10.69
C GLY A 68 -2.88 -3.48 -10.85
N HIS A 69 -2.66 -4.73 -11.30
CA HIS A 69 -3.66 -5.80 -11.36
C HIS A 69 -3.26 -7.08 -10.62
N LEU A 70 -2.15 -7.08 -9.89
CA LEU A 70 -1.60 -8.27 -9.27
C LEU A 70 -1.90 -8.26 -7.77
N ASN A 71 -2.72 -9.22 -7.35
CA ASN A 71 -3.12 -9.42 -5.97
C ASN A 71 -1.85 -9.54 -5.10
N ARG A 72 -1.91 -9.14 -3.81
CA ARG A 72 -0.75 -9.12 -2.88
C ARG A 72 0.21 -10.32 -2.98
N GLY A 73 -0.29 -11.52 -3.31
CA GLY A 73 0.53 -12.73 -3.49
C GLY A 73 1.50 -12.67 -4.68
N ASP A 74 1.12 -12.00 -5.76
CA ASP A 74 1.91 -11.86 -6.98
C ASP A 74 3.05 -10.84 -6.79
N MET A 75 2.80 -9.80 -5.98
CA MET A 75 3.83 -8.84 -5.56
C MET A 75 4.88 -9.50 -4.65
N LEU A 76 4.45 -10.38 -3.74
CA LEU A 76 5.36 -11.11 -2.84
C LEU A 76 6.21 -12.15 -3.59
N THR A 77 5.65 -12.80 -4.61
CA THR A 77 6.37 -13.80 -5.41
C THR A 77 7.35 -13.17 -6.40
N SER A 78 7.05 -12.00 -6.97
CA SER A 78 7.99 -11.24 -7.81
C SER A 78 9.18 -10.71 -7.00
N GLU A 79 8.94 -10.22 -5.79
CA GLU A 79 10.00 -9.82 -4.85
C GLU A 79 10.86 -11.00 -4.39
N GLN A 80 10.26 -12.17 -4.13
CA GLN A 80 11.02 -13.39 -3.84
C GLN A 80 11.91 -13.83 -5.03
N HIS A 81 11.40 -13.72 -6.27
CA HIS A 81 12.18 -14.02 -7.47
C HIS A 81 13.34 -13.03 -7.67
N ARG A 82 13.12 -11.73 -7.41
CA ARG A 82 14.15 -10.70 -7.44
C ARG A 82 15.26 -11.00 -6.43
N CYS A 83 14.89 -11.26 -5.17
CA CYS A 83 15.83 -11.55 -4.09
C CYS A 83 16.65 -12.83 -4.35
N HIS A 84 16.04 -13.87 -4.94
CA HIS A 84 16.75 -15.10 -5.33
C HIS A 84 17.78 -14.87 -6.43
N ASN A 85 17.46 -14.03 -7.41
CA ASN A 85 18.35 -13.75 -8.54
C ASN A 85 19.55 -12.87 -8.13
N GLU A 86 19.35 -11.94 -7.20
CA GLU A 86 20.44 -11.15 -6.62
C GLU A 86 21.39 -11.98 -5.76
N LYS A 87 20.87 -12.92 -4.96
CA LYS A 87 21.71 -13.88 -4.20
C LYS A 87 22.60 -14.72 -5.13
N LYS A 88 22.08 -15.15 -6.29
CA LYS A 88 22.88 -15.87 -7.31
C LYS A 88 23.95 -14.99 -7.97
N LYS A 89 23.71 -13.68 -8.13
CA LYS A 89 24.71 -12.73 -8.66
C LYS A 89 25.81 -12.39 -7.66
N PHE A 90 25.53 -12.51 -6.35
CA PHE A 90 26.52 -12.29 -5.29
C PHE A 90 27.42 -13.53 -5.11
N GLN A 91 26.84 -14.73 -5.16
CA GLN A 91 27.57 -16.01 -5.06
C GLN A 91 28.46 -16.32 -6.28
N ARG A 92 28.29 -15.64 -7.43
CA ARG A 92 29.15 -15.78 -8.61
C ARG A 92 30.29 -14.75 -8.68
N ARG A 93 30.35 -13.83 -7.71
CA ARG A 93 31.37 -12.77 -7.61
C ARG A 93 32.33 -12.95 -6.43
N VAL A 94 32.29 -14.12 -5.78
CA VAL A 94 33.30 -14.59 -4.83
C VAL A 94 33.98 -15.79 -5.44
#